data_AF-A0A7W5ANH8-F1
#
_entry.id   AF-A0A7W5ANH8-F1
#
_cell.length_a   1.000
_cell.length_b   1.000
_cell.length_c   1.000
_cell.angle_alpha   90.00
_cell.angle_beta   90.00
_cell.angle_gamma   90.00
#
_symmetry.space_group_name_H-M   'P 1'
#
loop_
_entity.id
_entity.type
_entity.pdbx_description
1 polymer ?
#
loop_
_entity_poly.entity_id
_entity_poly.type
_entity_poly.pdbx_seq_one_letter_code
_entity_poly.pdbx_strand_id
1 'polypeptide(L)' 'MPTVLIRWHTPSALTIYADGKPIGSASDDSDFPDEPPLSTPLVAAVVAEDVARALGADVKVQRP' A
#
# COMPACT_ATOMS: atom_id res chain seq x y z
N MET A 1 19.64 0.41 -5.03
CA MET A 1 18.70 -0.35 -4.19
C MET A 1 17.30 -0.04 -4.70
N PRO A 2 16.44 -1.04 -4.91
CA PRO A 2 15.05 -0.78 -5.31
C PRO A 2 14.39 0.12 -4.26
N THR A 3 13.49 1.01 -4.68
CA THR A 3 12.75 1.88 -3.76
C THR A 3 11.27 1.56 -3.85
N VAL A 4 10.64 1.30 -2.70
CA VAL A 4 9.19 1.14 -2.58
C VAL A 4 8.64 2.38 -1.89
N LEU A 5 7.75 3.09 -2.56
CA LEU A 5 7.04 4.26 -2.04
C LEU A 5 5.58 3.90 -1.80
N ILE A 6 5.12 4.03 -0.56
CA ILE A 6 3.72 3.89 -0.19
C ILE A 6 3.16 5.30 -0.01
N ARG A 7 2.27 5.72 -0.90
CA ARG A 7 1.61 7.03 -0.85
C ARG A 7 0.16 6.87 -0.42
N TRP A 8 -0.17 7.41 0.73
CA TRP A 8 -1.55 7.52 1.20
C TRP A 8 -2.21 8.73 0.59
N HIS A 9 -3.39 8.55 0.00
CA HIS A 9 -4.24 9.62 -0.52
C HIS A 9 -5.27 10.05 0.52
N THR A 10 -5.81 9.08 1.26
CA THR A 10 -6.70 9.25 2.41
C THR A 10 -6.37 8.20 3.45
N PRO A 11 -6.89 8.27 4.69
CA PRO A 11 -6.74 7.18 5.67
C PRO A 11 -7.30 5.83 5.18
N SER A 12 -8.12 5.86 4.13
CA SER A 12 -8.80 4.71 3.55
C SER A 12 -8.28 4.34 2.15
N ALA A 13 -7.29 5.06 1.60
CA ALA A 13 -6.78 4.82 0.25
C ALA A 13 -5.27 5.09 0.13
N LEU A 14 -4.54 4.15 -0.47
CA LEU A 14 -3.13 4.28 -0.77
C LEU A 14 -2.76 3.71 -2.15
N THR A 15 -1.61 4.13 -2.65
CA THR A 15 -0.95 3.59 -3.85
C THR A 15 0.47 3.20 -3.51
N ILE A 16 0.90 2.02 -3.98
CA ILE A 16 2.25 1.48 -3.82
C ILE A 16 2.98 1.64 -5.15
N TYR A 17 4.16 2.26 -5.09
CA TYR A 17 5.07 2.43 -6.21
C TYR A 17 6.34 1.63 -5.95
N ALA A 18 6.80 0.86 -6.93
CA ALA A 18 8.14 0.29 -6.94
C ALA A 18 8.95 0.95 -8.06
N ASP A 19 10.11 1.50 -7.72
CA ASP A 19 10.99 2.20 -8.66
C ASP A 19 10.27 3.35 -9.41
N GLY A 20 9.36 4.04 -8.71
CA GLY A 20 8.54 5.11 -9.28
C GLY A 20 7.35 4.66 -10.14
N LYS A 21 7.18 3.36 -10.37
CA LYS A 21 6.04 2.80 -11.11
C LYS A 21 4.97 2.26 -10.16
N PRO A 22 3.68 2.59 -10.34
CA PRO A 22 2.62 2.02 -9.51
C PRO A 22 2.52 0.52 -9.76
N ILE A 23 2.60 -0.26 -8.69
CA ILE A 23 2.48 -1.73 -8.72
C ILE A 23 1.18 -2.23 -8.07
N GLY A 24 0.50 -1.37 -7.30
CA GLY A 24 -0.78 -1.70 -6.69
C GLY A 24 -1.39 -0.49 -5.99
N SER A 25 -2.69 -0.55 -5.77
CA SER A 25 -3.46 0.42 -5.00
C SER A 25 -4.43 -0.32 -4.11
N ALA A 26 -4.68 0.23 -2.92
CA ALA A 26 -5.66 -0.30 -1.99
C ALA A 26 -6.54 0.85 -1.52
N SER A 27 -7.84 0.66 -1.65
CA SER A 27 -8.85 1.61 -1.20
C SER A 27 -10.00 0.84 -0.56
N ASP A 28 -10.46 1.34 0.58
CA ASP A 28 -11.66 0.85 1.24
C ASP A 28 -12.88 1.38 0.47
N ASP A 29 -13.23 0.67 -0.61
CA ASP A 29 -14.47 0.88 -1.36
C ASP A 29 -15.54 0.03 -0.67
N SER A 30 -15.96 0.46 0.53
CA SER A 30 -17.05 -0.17 1.27
C SER A 30 -18.39 0.09 0.57
N ASP A 31 -18.59 -0.52 -0.60
CA ASP A 31 -19.89 -0.64 -1.27
C ASP A 31 -20.49 -2.07 -1.11
N PHE A 32 -19.71 -3.01 -0.57
CA PHE A 32 -20.14 -4.40 -0.34
C PHE A 32 -20.27 -4.72 1.16
N PRO A 33 -21.49 -4.81 1.71
CA PRO A 33 -21.73 -5.00 3.15
C PRO A 33 -21.42 -6.40 3.70
N ASP A 34 -21.08 -7.39 2.85
CA ASP A 34 -21.03 -8.82 3.25
C ASP A 34 -19.64 -9.49 3.14
N GLU A 35 -18.61 -8.81 2.62
CA GLU A 35 -17.24 -9.34 2.67
C GLU A 35 -16.49 -8.76 3.89
N PRO A 36 -15.85 -9.60 4.74
CA PRO A 36 -14.97 -9.08 5.78
C PRO A 36 -13.91 -8.21 5.08
N PRO A 37 -13.61 -6.99 5.58
CA PRO A 37 -12.75 -6.05 4.87
C PRO A 37 -11.30 -6.57 4.85
N LEU A 38 -11.00 -7.45 3.89
CA LEU A 38 -9.65 -7.88 3.56
C LEU A 38 -8.85 -6.73 2.89
N SER A 39 -9.47 -5.56 2.69
CA SER A 39 -8.97 -4.46 1.87
C SER A 39 -8.75 -3.17 2.65
N THR A 40 -8.47 -3.23 3.95
CA THR A 40 -8.00 -2.03 4.66
C THR A 40 -6.65 -1.61 4.07
N PRO A 41 -6.46 -0.34 3.67
CA PRO A 41 -5.18 0.13 3.12
C PRO A 41 -4.01 -0.12 4.10
N LEU A 42 -4.27 -0.25 5.40
CA LEU A 42 -3.27 -0.62 6.38
C LEU A 42 -2.65 -2.00 6.12
N VAL A 43 -3.46 -3.00 5.74
CA VAL A 43 -2.96 -4.34 5.41
C VAL A 43 -2.09 -4.29 4.15
N ALA A 44 -2.53 -3.55 3.13
CA ALA A 44 -1.76 -3.35 1.91
C ALA A 44 -0.42 -2.63 2.17
N ALA A 45 -0.39 -1.65 3.08
CA ALA A 45 0.84 -0.99 3.51
C ALA A 45 1.79 -1.97 4.20
N VAL A 46 1.29 -2.77 5.15
CA VAL A 46 2.11 -3.76 5.87
C VAL A 46 2.69 -4.80 4.91
N VAL A 47 1.88 -5.31 3.97
CA VAL A 47 2.36 -6.26 2.94
C VAL A 47 3.40 -5.60 2.03
N ALA A 48 3.21 -4.34 1.64
CA ALA A 48 4.18 -3.62 0.83
C ALA A 48 5.51 -3.38 1.56
N GLU A 49 5.47 -3.07 2.85
CA GLU A 49 6.66 -2.95 3.69
C GLU A 49 7.39 -4.28 3.85
N ASP A 50 6.66 -5.37 4.06
CA ASP A 50 7.25 -6.71 4.22
C ASP A 50 7.91 -7.20 2.93
N VAL A 51 7.22 -7.04 1.79
CA VAL A 51 7.77 -7.34 0.46
C VAL A 51 9.00 -6.48 0.16
N ALA A 52 8.96 -5.19 0.48
CA ALA A 52 10.10 -4.30 0.29
C ALA A 52 11.31 -4.70 1.16
N ARG A 53 11.08 -5.07 2.42
CA ARG A 53 12.14 -5.60 3.31
C ARG A 53 12.72 -6.91 2.80
N ALA A 54 11.88 -7.83 2.33
CA ALA A 54 12.32 -9.10 1.73
C ALA A 54 13.18 -8.89 0.48
N LEU A 55 12.91 -7.84 -0.29
CA LEU A 55 13.67 -7.47 -1.49
C LEU A 55 14.90 -6.59 -1.20
N GLY A 56 15.14 -6.19 0.04
CA GLY A 56 16.20 -5.23 0.38
C GLY A 56 15.98 -3.84 -0.23
N ALA A 57 14.70 -3.47 -0.43
CA ALA A 57 14.30 -2.18 -0.97
C ALA A 57 14.22 -1.11 0.13
N ASP A 58 14.55 0.12 -0.24
CA ASP A 58 14.32 1.30 0.60
C ASP A 58 12.82 1.63 0.64
N VAL A 59 12.22 1.63 1.83
CA VAL A 59 10.79 1.90 2.03
C VAL A 59 10.59 3.36 2.40
N LYS A 60 9.79 4.07 1.61
CA LYS A 60 9.34 5.43 1.91
C LYS A 60 7.83 5.43 2.09
N VAL A 61 7.35 5.92 3.23
CA VAL A 61 5.92 6.06 3.49
C VAL A 61 5.57 7.54 3.50
N GLN A 62 4.70 7.96 2.58
CA GLN A 62 4.16 9.31 2.49
C GLN A 62 2.71 9.29 2.97
N ARG A 63 2.45 9.92 4.11
CA ARG A 63 1.09 10.11 4.66
C ARG A 63 0.58 11.51 4.30
N PRO A 64 -0.75 11.72 4.15
CA PRO A 64 -1.34 13.04 3.98
C PRO A 64 -1.10 13.95 5.18
#